data_AF-A0A2E0V6B7-F1
#
_entry.id   AF-A0A2E0V6B7-F1
#
_cell.length_a   1.000
_cell.length_b   1.000
_cell.length_c   1.000
_cell.angle_alpha   90.00
_cell.angle_beta   90.00
_cell.angle_gamma   90.00
#
_symmetry.space_group_name_H-M   'P 1'
#
loop_
_entity.id
_entity.type
_entity.pdbx_description
1 polymer ?
#
loop_
_entity_poly.entity_id
_entity_poly.type
_entity_poly.pdbx_seq_one_letter_code
_entity_poly.pdbx_strand_id
1 'polypeptide(L)'
;NDFGRNCLYRNEGGRFRQIADELKVEDMASGMSVAWGDYNRDGWSDIYVGNMFSAAGNRVSRQKLFTAGSDPDLVGKLRRMARGNSLFAGGRGDQGHGFRDVSEGSRSHLGQWAWSSGFGDLNNDGWEDLVISNGFLTGREPDDL
;
A
#
# COMPACT_ATOMS: atom_id res chain seq x y z
N ASN A 1 -15.50 4.53 8.78
CA ASN A 1 -15.94 5.47 7.75
C ASN A 1 -14.89 5.54 6.65
N ASP A 2 -14.13 4.46 6.42
CA ASP A 2 -12.81 4.54 5.77
C ASP A 2 -12.57 3.25 4.97
N PHE A 3 -13.59 2.81 4.24
CA PHE A 3 -13.58 1.57 3.48
C PHE A 3 -13.96 1.87 2.03
N GLY A 4 -13.06 1.59 1.10
CA GLY A 4 -13.28 1.83 -0.32
C GLY A 4 -12.19 1.22 -1.19
N ARG A 5 -12.42 1.24 -2.51
CA ARG A 5 -11.43 0.90 -3.53
C ARG A 5 -10.56 2.11 -3.80
N ASN A 6 -9.25 1.96 -3.72
CA ASN A 6 -8.34 2.96 -4.27
C ASN A 6 -8.58 3.07 -5.78
N CYS A 7 -8.78 4.29 -6.25
CA CYS A 7 -9.10 4.58 -7.65
C CYS A 7 -7.98 5.38 -8.30
N LEU A 8 -7.56 4.94 -9.48
CA LEU A 8 -6.65 5.68 -10.35
C LEU A 8 -7.42 6.03 -11.63
N TYR A 9 -7.45 7.31 -11.96
CA TYR A 9 -8.11 7.81 -13.17
C TYR A 9 -7.10 8.43 -14.13
N ARG A 10 -7.21 8.08 -15.41
CA ARG A 10 -6.45 8.72 -16.50
C ARG A 10 -7.30 9.78 -17.16
N ASN A 11 -6.70 10.95 -17.39
CA ASN A 11 -7.31 12.01 -18.17
C ASN A 11 -7.16 11.70 -19.67
N GLU A 12 -8.29 11.59 -20.36
CA GLU A 12 -8.42 11.30 -21.79
C GLU A 12 -9.06 12.51 -22.51
N GLY A 13 -8.38 13.66 -22.45
CA GLY A 13 -8.84 14.89 -23.12
C GLY A 13 -9.98 15.62 -22.39
N GLY A 14 -9.91 15.69 -21.06
CA GLY A 14 -10.89 16.36 -20.20
C GLY A 14 -11.94 15.42 -19.62
N ARG A 15 -11.87 14.11 -19.91
CA ARG A 15 -12.67 13.05 -19.28
C ARG A 15 -11.77 12.10 -18.52
N PHE A 16 -12.25 11.59 -17.40
CA PHE A 16 -11.50 10.66 -16.56
C PHE A 16 -12.01 9.24 -16.72
N ARG A 17 -11.12 8.31 -17.08
CA ARG A 17 -11.38 6.86 -17.12
C ARG A 17 -10.69 6.18 -15.94
N GLN A 18 -11.42 5.38 -15.18
CA GLN A 18 -10.83 4.57 -14.11
C GLN A 18 -9.99 3.44 -14.72
N ILE A 19 -8.75 3.30 -14.28
CA ILE A 19 -7.78 2.33 -14.81
C ILE A 19 -7.02 1.56 -13.72
N ALA A 20 -7.49 1.61 -12.46
CA ALA A 20 -6.81 0.96 -11.34
C ALA A 20 -6.67 -0.57 -11.53
N ASP A 21 -7.74 -1.25 -11.95
CA ASP A 21 -7.71 -2.70 -12.20
C ASP A 21 -6.90 -3.07 -13.45
N GLU A 22 -6.96 -2.23 -14.50
CA GLU A 22 -6.16 -2.39 -15.72
C GLU A 22 -4.67 -2.39 -15.40
N LEU A 23 -4.24 -1.49 -14.50
CA LEU A 23 -2.84 -1.32 -14.11
C LEU A 23 -2.42 -2.12 -12.87
N LYS A 24 -3.33 -2.92 -12.28
CA LYS A 24 -3.07 -3.75 -11.09
C LYS A 24 -2.67 -2.96 -9.84
N VAL A 25 -3.25 -1.78 -9.68
CA VAL A 25 -3.08 -0.91 -8.48
C VAL A 25 -4.37 -0.77 -7.67
N GLU A 26 -5.40 -1.55 -7.98
CA GLU A 26 -6.60 -1.60 -7.15
C GLU A 26 -6.24 -2.19 -5.79
N ASP A 27 -6.47 -1.40 -4.73
CA ASP A 27 -6.24 -1.80 -3.35
C ASP A 27 -7.52 -1.56 -2.55
N MET A 28 -7.93 -2.59 -1.82
CA MET A 28 -9.06 -2.57 -0.89
C MET A 28 -8.47 -2.27 0.48
N ALA A 29 -8.32 -0.99 0.81
CA ALA A 29 -7.76 -0.54 2.07
C ALA A 29 -8.25 0.87 2.42
N SER A 30 -7.96 1.31 3.64
CA SER A 30 -8.28 2.65 4.13
C SER A 30 -7.20 3.63 3.69
N GLY A 31 -7.15 3.94 2.39
CA GLY A 31 -6.16 4.85 1.80
C GLY A 31 -6.26 6.26 2.39
N MET A 32 -5.15 6.75 2.92
CA MET A 32 -5.01 8.06 3.59
C MET A 32 -4.08 9.00 2.84
N SER A 33 -3.13 8.46 2.07
CA SER A 33 -2.18 9.25 1.29
C SER A 33 -1.65 8.49 0.07
N VAL A 34 -1.14 9.23 -0.89
CA VAL A 34 -0.46 8.69 -2.08
C VAL A 34 0.80 9.50 -2.37
N ALA A 35 1.88 8.82 -2.73
CA ALA A 35 3.11 9.42 -3.22
C ALA A 35 3.59 8.71 -4.49
N TRP A 36 4.22 9.47 -5.38
CA TRP A 36 4.86 8.98 -6.59
C TRP A 36 6.37 9.16 -6.47
N GLY A 37 7.14 8.20 -7.00
CA GLY A 37 8.61 8.21 -6.98
C GLY A 37 9.17 7.20 -7.99
N ASP A 38 10.47 6.95 -7.95
CA ASP A 38 11.17 5.87 -8.65
C ASP A 38 12.18 5.25 -7.66
N TYR A 39 11.67 4.38 -6.78
CA TYR A 39 12.45 3.88 -5.63
C TYR A 39 13.60 2.96 -6.06
N ASN A 40 13.54 2.44 -7.29
CA ASN A 40 14.48 1.44 -7.80
C ASN A 40 15.34 1.95 -8.98
N ARG A 41 15.07 3.16 -9.49
CA ARG A 41 15.72 3.83 -10.62
C ARG A 41 15.61 3.10 -11.95
N ASP A 42 14.49 2.44 -12.20
CA ASP A 42 14.22 1.77 -13.48
C ASP A 42 13.59 2.69 -14.53
N GLY A 43 13.33 3.95 -14.16
CA GLY A 43 12.74 4.97 -15.02
C GLY A 43 11.22 4.90 -15.14
N TRP A 44 10.57 4.00 -14.39
CA TRP A 44 9.12 3.95 -14.26
C TRP A 44 8.70 4.55 -12.93
N SER A 45 7.59 5.30 -12.94
CA SER A 45 7.06 5.84 -11.69
C SER A 45 6.39 4.74 -10.87
N ASP A 46 6.77 4.65 -9.61
CA ASP A 46 6.19 3.81 -8.57
C ASP A 46 5.11 4.57 -7.80
N ILE A 47 4.19 3.83 -7.17
CA ILE A 47 3.14 4.40 -6.33
C ILE A 47 3.27 3.84 -4.92
N TYR A 48 3.37 4.72 -3.93
CA TYR A 48 3.16 4.38 -2.54
C TYR A 48 1.79 4.86 -2.07
N VAL A 49 1.05 3.97 -1.41
CA VAL A 49 -0.25 4.27 -0.79
C VAL A 49 -0.13 4.05 0.71
N GLY A 50 -0.33 5.13 1.47
CA GLY A 50 -0.51 5.06 2.90
C GLY A 50 -1.91 4.55 3.23
N ASN A 51 -2.01 3.47 3.99
CA ASN A 51 -3.25 2.84 4.44
C ASN A 51 -3.27 2.77 5.98
N MET A 52 -4.43 2.43 6.55
CA MET A 52 -4.51 2.05 7.96
C MET A 52 -3.92 0.66 8.20
N PHE A 53 -3.12 0.53 9.26
CA PHE A 53 -2.60 -0.75 9.73
C PHE A 53 -3.45 -1.28 10.89
N SER A 54 -3.73 -2.59 10.92
CA SER A 54 -4.42 -3.25 12.04
C SER A 54 -3.61 -4.42 12.60
N ALA A 55 -2.99 -4.23 13.77
CA ALA A 55 -2.30 -5.30 14.49
C ALA A 55 -3.24 -6.46 14.85
N ALA A 56 -4.45 -6.13 15.33
CA ALA A 56 -5.48 -7.11 15.68
C ALA A 56 -5.99 -7.85 14.44
N GLY A 57 -6.25 -7.14 13.33
CA GLY A 57 -6.66 -7.75 12.07
C GLY A 57 -5.60 -8.71 11.51
N ASN A 58 -4.32 -8.33 11.57
CA ASN A 58 -3.21 -9.19 11.17
C ASN A 58 -3.09 -10.44 12.04
N ARG A 59 -3.36 -10.33 13.34
CA ARG A 59 -3.32 -11.47 14.26
C ARG A 59 -4.48 -12.42 14.02
N VAL A 60 -5.71 -11.92 14.00
CA VAL A 60 -6.93 -12.75 13.90
C VAL A 60 -7.02 -13.45 12.54
N SER A 61 -6.73 -12.74 11.45
CA SER A 61 -6.80 -13.31 10.08
C SER A 61 -5.79 -14.43 9.79
N ARG A 62 -4.81 -14.63 10.68
CA ARG A 62 -3.81 -15.71 10.61
C ARG A 62 -4.13 -16.89 11.54
N GLN A 63 -5.14 -16.77 12.40
CA GLN A 63 -5.52 -17.85 13.31
C GLN A 63 -6.24 -18.98 12.57
N LYS A 64 -5.89 -20.23 12.90
CA LYS A 64 -6.50 -21.44 12.29
C LYS A 64 -8.02 -21.47 12.44
N LEU A 65 -8.53 -21.05 13.60
CA LEU A 65 -9.96 -20.95 13.91
C LEU A 65 -10.71 -19.99 12.98
N PHE A 66 -10.05 -18.91 12.54
CA PHE A 66 -10.63 -17.93 11.63
C PHE A 66 -10.59 -18.40 10.17
N THR A 67 -9.55 -19.15 9.80
CA THR A 67 -9.38 -19.65 8.42
C THR A 67 -10.11 -20.95 8.15
N ALA A 68 -10.45 -21.73 9.18
CA ALA A 68 -11.13 -23.01 9.04
C ALA A 68 -12.59 -22.80 8.58
N GLY A 69 -12.92 -23.28 7.38
CA GLY A 69 -14.26 -23.14 6.81
C GLY A 69 -14.57 -21.77 6.17
N SER A 70 -13.60 -20.86 6.18
CA SER A 70 -13.72 -19.54 5.54
C SER A 70 -13.28 -19.60 4.07
N ASP A 71 -13.91 -18.78 3.23
CA ASP A 71 -13.51 -18.57 1.84
C ASP A 71 -12.07 -18.02 1.76
N PRO A 72 -11.12 -18.72 1.09
CA PRO A 72 -9.75 -18.26 0.94
C PRO A 72 -9.61 -16.86 0.33
N ASP A 73 -10.49 -16.48 -0.59
CA ASP A 73 -10.46 -15.16 -1.23
C ASP A 73 -10.85 -14.06 -0.24
N LEU A 74 -11.84 -14.33 0.62
CA LEU A 74 -12.23 -13.44 1.69
C LEU A 74 -11.10 -13.27 2.72
N VAL A 75 -10.46 -14.38 3.11
CA VAL A 75 -9.30 -14.35 4.03
C VAL A 75 -8.16 -13.54 3.43
N GLY A 76 -7.88 -13.70 2.12
CA GLY A 76 -6.89 -12.92 1.40
C GLY A 76 -7.19 -11.42 1.43
N LYS A 77 -8.43 -11.02 1.15
CA LYS A 77 -8.89 -9.61 1.22
C LYS A 77 -8.76 -9.03 2.63
N LEU A 78 -9.11 -9.79 3.66
CA LEU A 78 -8.99 -9.36 5.06
C LEU A 78 -7.53 -9.16 5.48
N ARG A 79 -6.65 -10.09 5.10
CA ARG A 79 -5.21 -9.95 5.32
C ARG A 79 -4.66 -8.74 4.60
N ARG A 80 -5.08 -8.51 3.35
CA ARG A 80 -4.71 -7.33 2.57
C ARG A 80 -5.11 -6.04 3.30
N MET A 81 -6.36 -5.92 3.73
CA MET A 81 -6.83 -4.75 4.49
C MET A 81 -6.05 -4.53 5.78
N ALA A 82 -5.70 -5.60 6.49
CA ALA A 82 -4.96 -5.49 7.75
C ALA A 82 -3.47 -5.19 7.56
N ARG A 83 -2.90 -5.45 6.37
CA ARG A 83 -1.45 -5.39 6.10
C ARG A 83 -0.87 -3.99 6.31
N GLY A 84 -1.66 -2.94 6.08
CA GLY A 84 -1.18 -1.56 6.09
C GLY A 84 -0.78 -1.09 4.69
N ASN A 85 0.31 -0.33 4.61
CA ASN A 85 0.66 0.43 3.42
C ASN A 85 1.04 -0.46 2.23
N SER A 86 1.01 0.14 1.04
CA SER A 86 1.27 -0.56 -0.21
C SER A 86 2.27 0.21 -1.08
N LEU A 87 3.30 -0.48 -1.58
CA LEU A 87 4.19 0.00 -2.63
C LEU A 87 3.97 -0.82 -3.90
N PHE A 88 3.63 -0.12 -4.97
CA PHE A 88 3.42 -0.66 -6.29
C PHE A 88 4.57 -0.19 -7.19
N ALA A 89 5.41 -1.13 -7.61
CA ALA A 89 6.50 -0.84 -8.53
C ALA A 89 5.95 -0.69 -9.96
N GLY A 90 6.22 0.44 -10.61
CA GLY A 90 5.91 0.67 -12.01
C GLY A 90 6.78 -0.19 -12.92
N GLY A 91 6.34 -0.38 -14.16
CA GLY A 91 7.10 -1.16 -15.13
C GLY A 91 6.29 -1.62 -16.32
N ARG A 92 6.82 -2.64 -17.01
CA ARG A 92 6.09 -3.31 -18.09
C ARG A 92 4.91 -4.09 -17.53
N GLY A 93 3.72 -3.76 -18.03
CA GLY A 93 2.49 -4.51 -17.81
C GLY A 93 1.96 -5.15 -19.09
N ASP A 94 0.84 -5.87 -18.97
CA ASP A 94 0.18 -6.58 -20.08
C ASP A 94 -0.15 -5.66 -21.27
N GLN A 95 -0.39 -4.36 -21.01
CA GLN A 95 -0.66 -3.34 -22.03
C GLN A 95 0.45 -2.29 -22.14
N GLY A 96 1.70 -2.68 -21.87
CA GLY A 96 2.88 -1.84 -22.00
C GLY A 96 3.30 -1.17 -20.69
N HIS A 97 2.37 -0.59 -19.94
CA HIS A 97 2.61 -0.06 -18.60
C HIS A 97 1.71 -0.77 -17.57
N GLY A 98 2.25 -1.04 -16.39
CA GLY A 98 1.51 -1.64 -15.28
C GLY A 98 2.31 -1.58 -14.00
N PHE A 99 1.73 -2.12 -12.93
CA PHE A 99 2.36 -2.14 -11.62
C PHE A 99 2.39 -3.54 -11.02
N ARG A 100 3.34 -3.74 -10.12
CA ARG A 100 3.44 -4.94 -9.27
C ARG A 100 3.52 -4.54 -7.81
N ASP A 101 2.71 -5.18 -6.97
CA ASP A 101 2.86 -5.02 -5.52
C ASP A 101 4.20 -5.63 -5.04
N VAL A 102 5.05 -4.79 -4.47
CA VAL A 102 6.36 -5.16 -3.92
C VAL A 102 6.45 -4.92 -2.41
N SER A 103 5.33 -4.57 -1.75
CA SER A 103 5.28 -4.03 -0.39
C SER A 103 5.89 -4.96 0.66
N GLU A 104 5.72 -6.27 0.52
CA GLU A 104 6.30 -7.25 1.44
C GLU A 104 7.81 -7.40 1.23
N GLY A 105 8.25 -7.50 -0.02
CA GLY A 105 9.65 -7.66 -0.38
C GLY A 105 10.51 -6.44 -0.05
N SER A 106 9.97 -5.23 -0.22
CA SER A 106 10.63 -3.97 0.14
C SER A 106 10.44 -3.59 1.61
N ARG A 107 9.59 -4.31 2.35
CA ARG A 107 9.18 -4.02 3.74
C ARG A 107 8.53 -2.65 3.94
N SER A 108 8.12 -1.96 2.87
CA SER A 108 7.51 -0.63 2.93
C SER A 108 6.09 -0.63 3.53
N HIS A 109 5.45 -1.80 3.65
CA HIS A 109 4.15 -1.94 4.31
C HIS A 109 4.17 -1.68 5.83
N LEU A 110 5.35 -1.63 6.45
CA LEU A 110 5.51 -1.48 7.92
C LEU A 110 5.31 -0.07 8.45
N GLY A 111 4.94 0.89 7.60
CA GLY A 111 4.70 2.28 8.00
C GLY A 111 3.49 2.54 8.89
N GLN A 112 2.88 1.51 9.50
CA GLN A 112 1.78 1.60 10.46
C GLN A 112 0.60 2.45 9.95
N TRP A 113 -0.04 3.25 10.82
CA TRP A 113 -1.17 4.10 10.46
C TRP A 113 -0.68 5.41 9.84
N ALA A 114 -0.50 5.38 8.52
CA ALA A 114 -0.04 6.49 7.72
C ALA A 114 -1.13 7.58 7.55
N TRP A 115 -0.71 8.84 7.69
CA TRP A 115 -1.51 10.04 7.39
C TRP A 115 -0.99 10.76 6.14
N SER A 116 0.32 10.78 5.94
CA SER A 116 0.95 11.31 4.73
C SER A 116 2.17 10.48 4.35
N SER A 117 2.55 10.55 3.08
CA SER A 117 3.75 9.93 2.54
C SER A 117 4.41 10.81 1.50
N GLY A 118 5.73 10.69 1.33
CA GLY A 118 6.47 11.38 0.28
C GLY A 118 7.81 10.71 -0.01
N PHE A 119 8.24 10.80 -1.26
CA PHE A 119 9.59 10.41 -1.69
C PHE A 119 10.52 11.62 -1.73
N GLY A 120 11.79 11.41 -1.42
CA GLY A 120 12.85 12.40 -1.59
C GLY A 120 14.20 11.87 -1.13
N ASP A 121 15.29 12.40 -1.69
CA ASP A 121 16.66 12.05 -1.28
C ASP A 121 17.04 12.85 -0.02
N LEU A 122 16.92 12.22 1.16
CA LEU A 122 17.11 12.91 2.45
C LEU A 122 18.53 12.82 2.97
N ASN A 123 19.27 11.81 2.53
CA ASN A 123 20.66 11.60 2.93
C ASN A 123 21.66 12.09 1.87
N ASN A 124 21.18 12.54 0.70
CA ASN A 124 21.95 13.00 -0.47
C ASN A 124 22.82 11.92 -1.12
N ASP A 125 22.38 10.66 -1.12
CA ASP A 125 23.04 9.54 -1.82
C ASP A 125 22.50 9.32 -3.25
N GLY A 126 21.52 10.14 -3.65
CA GLY A 126 20.83 10.13 -4.93
C GLY A 126 19.66 9.14 -4.99
N TRP A 127 19.45 8.28 -3.99
CA TRP A 127 18.32 7.37 -3.91
C TRP A 127 17.15 8.06 -3.22
N GLU A 128 15.93 7.82 -3.70
CA GLU A 128 14.76 8.34 -3.02
C GLU A 128 14.50 7.55 -1.73
N ASP A 129 14.48 8.26 -0.61
CA ASP A 129 13.96 7.77 0.66
C ASP A 129 12.44 7.93 0.71
N LEU A 130 11.78 7.05 1.46
CA LEU A 130 10.34 7.12 1.70
C LEU A 130 10.07 7.62 3.12
N VAL A 131 9.39 8.76 3.24
CA VAL A 131 8.90 9.30 4.52
C VAL A 131 7.41 9.03 4.65
N ILE A 132 7.01 8.61 5.84
CA ILE A 132 5.62 8.34 6.19
C ILE A 132 5.35 9.04 7.52
N SER A 133 4.41 9.99 7.53
CA SER A 133 3.97 10.59 8.79
C SER A 133 2.81 9.78 9.35
N ASN A 134 2.92 9.45 10.64
CA ASN A 134 1.95 8.64 11.36
C ASN A 134 1.25 9.45 12.44
N GLY A 135 -0.02 9.14 12.65
CA GLY A 135 -0.81 9.67 13.74
C GLY A 135 -1.11 8.56 14.75
N PHE A 136 -0.11 8.06 15.48
CA PHE A 136 -0.35 7.24 16.66
C PHE A 136 0.87 7.16 17.60
N LEU A 137 0.66 7.52 18.87
CA LEU A 137 1.55 7.21 19.99
C LEU A 137 0.95 6.01 20.73
N THR A 138 1.57 4.84 20.64
CA THR A 138 1.40 3.80 21.67
C THR A 138 2.37 4.07 22.81
N GLY A 139 1.93 3.85 24.05
CA GLY A 139 2.70 4.13 25.27
C GLY A 139 4.08 3.45 25.33
N ARG A 140 4.84 3.82 26.36
CA ARG A 140 6.30 3.64 26.52
C ARG A 140 6.88 2.21 26.47
N GLU A 141 6.11 1.15 26.29
CA GLU A 141 6.63 -0.23 26.38
C GLU A 141 6.55 -0.99 25.04
N PRO A 142 7.70 -1.43 24.49
CA PRO A 142 7.79 -2.20 23.24
C PRO A 142 7.26 -3.64 23.29
N ASP A 143 7.05 -4.21 24.48
CA ASP A 143 6.90 -5.66 24.68
C ASP A 143 5.50 -6.13 25.15
N ASP A 144 4.47 -5.28 25.12
CA ASP A 144 3.11 -5.73 25.40
C ASP A 144 2.45 -6.36 24.16
N LEU A 145 2.92 -7.56 23.79
CA LEU A 145 2.21 -8.58 23.00
C LEU A 145 2.70 -10.01 23.30
#